data_AF-A0A1F8JW70-F1
#
_entry.id   AF-A0A1F8JW70-F1
#
_cell.length_a   1.000
_cell.length_b   1.000
_cell.length_c   1.000
_cell.angle_alpha   90.00
_cell.angle_beta   90.00
_cell.angle_gamma   90.00
#
_symmetry.space_group_name_H-M   'P 1'
#
loop_
_entity.id
_entity.type
_entity.pdbx_description
1 polymer ?
#
loop_
_entity_poly.entity_id
_entity_poly.type
_entity_poly.pdbx_seq_one_letter_code
_entity_poly.pdbx_strand_id
1 'polypeptide(L)'
;MGFLEKVYSEVILKSWWVVLFLLISYIGFDQGIKKRNKDIQNLNLKLSCLVNEKNIISKRKEELFFKINSQSDPAWIELVLMKELGVVPEGQIKIHFKN
;
A
#
# COMPACT_ATOMS: atom_id res chain seq x y z
N MET A 1 -7.37 -29.06 44.34
CA MET A 1 -7.23 -29.45 42.92
C MET A 1 -8.39 -30.32 42.41
N GLY A 2 -8.89 -31.31 43.17
CA GLY A 2 -9.87 -32.30 42.65
C GLY A 2 -11.36 -31.90 42.50
N PHE A 3 -11.76 -30.69 42.90
CA PHE A 3 -13.16 -30.25 42.75
C PHE A 3 -13.48 -29.77 41.34
N LEU A 4 -12.51 -29.10 40.68
CA LEU A 4 -12.66 -28.61 39.31
C LEU A 4 -12.68 -29.78 38.31
N GLU A 5 -11.89 -30.84 38.52
CA GLU A 5 -11.91 -32.03 37.65
C GLU A 5 -13.24 -32.79 37.70
N LYS A 6 -13.86 -32.90 38.88
CA LYS A 6 -15.18 -33.54 39.01
C LYS A 6 -16.27 -32.75 38.29
N VAL A 7 -16.33 -31.43 38.52
CA VAL A 7 -17.30 -30.55 37.83
C VAL A 7 -17.08 -30.57 36.32
N TYR A 8 -15.82 -30.56 35.86
CA TYR A 8 -15.50 -30.72 34.44
C TYR A 8 -16.03 -32.04 33.89
N SER A 9 -15.77 -33.17 34.55
CA SER A 9 -16.19 -34.49 34.06
C SER A 9 -17.72 -34.65 33.95
N GLU A 10 -18.49 -34.13 34.92
CA GLU A 10 -19.95 -34.22 34.89
C GLU A 10 -20.58 -33.28 33.86
N VAL A 11 -20.05 -32.05 33.71
CA VAL A 11 -20.52 -31.09 32.71
C VAL A 11 -20.10 -31.51 31.30
N ILE A 12 -18.90 -32.05 31.13
CA ILE A 12 -18.41 -32.60 29.86
C ILE A 12 -19.25 -33.82 29.46
N LEU A 13 -19.54 -34.76 30.35
CA LEU A 13 -20.30 -35.97 29.98
C LEU A 13 -21.77 -35.67 29.70
N LYS A 14 -22.41 -34.79 30.49
CA LYS A 14 -23.84 -34.47 30.35
C LYS A 14 -24.11 -33.40 29.28
N SER A 15 -23.13 -32.53 29.03
CA SER A 15 -23.25 -31.36 28.16
C SER A 15 -22.21 -31.35 27.02
N TRP A 16 -21.66 -32.52 26.67
CA TRP A 16 -20.73 -32.68 25.54
C TRP A 16 -21.26 -32.02 24.25
N TRP A 17 -22.57 -32.15 24.01
CA TRP A 17 -23.25 -31.55 22.87
C TRP A 17 -23.25 -30.02 22.90
N VAL A 18 -23.35 -29.40 24.08
CA VAL A 18 -23.30 -27.94 24.24
C VAL A 18 -21.86 -27.44 24.00
N VAL A 19 -20.86 -28.18 24.49
CA VAL A 19 -19.45 -27.87 24.23
C VAL A 19 -19.14 -27.96 22.74
N LEU A 20 -19.61 -29.01 22.04
CA LEU A 20 -19.47 -29.13 20.59
C LEU A 20 -20.16 -27.97 19.85
N PHE A 21 -21.37 -27.60 20.25
CA PHE A 21 -22.10 -26.50 19.63
C PHE A 21 -21.39 -25.16 19.82
N LEU A 22 -20.85 -24.90 21.02
CA LEU A 22 -20.03 -23.72 21.29
C LEU A 22 -18.72 -23.71 20.50
N LEU A 23 -18.07 -24.86 20.35
CA LEU A 23 -16.86 -24.98 19.53
C LEU A 23 -17.15 -24.69 18.06
N ILE A 24 -18.24 -25.24 17.51
CA ILE A 24 -18.64 -25.02 16.13
C ILE A 24 -19.01 -23.56 15.90
N SER A 25 -19.76 -22.94 16.82
CA SER A 25 -20.12 -21.52 16.70
C SER A 25 -18.90 -20.61 16.79
N TYR A 26 -17.95 -20.91 17.69
CA TYR A 26 -16.69 -20.18 17.81
C TYR A 26 -15.83 -20.31 16.55
N ILE A 27 -15.66 -21.53 16.03
CA ILE A 27 -14.91 -21.78 14.80
C ILE A 27 -15.56 -21.07 13.62
N GLY A 28 -16.89 -21.12 13.48
CA GLY A 28 -17.61 -20.42 12.43
C GLY A 28 -17.44 -18.90 12.50
N PHE A 29 -17.48 -18.33 13.71
CA PHE A 29 -17.24 -16.92 13.93
C PHE A 29 -15.80 -16.50 13.57
N ASP A 30 -14.80 -17.23 14.07
CA ASP A 30 -13.38 -16.97 13.80
C ASP A 30 -13.07 -17.05 12.29
N GLN A 31 -13.57 -18.10 11.61
CA GLN A 31 -13.43 -18.22 10.16
C GLN A 31 -14.12 -17.07 9.41
N GLY A 32 -15.31 -16.66 9.86
CA GLY A 32 -16.05 -15.54 9.28
C GLY A 32 -15.29 -14.22 9.38
N ILE A 33 -14.71 -13.92 10.55
CA ILE A 33 -13.91 -12.71 10.77
C ILE A 33 -12.62 -12.75 9.95
N LYS A 34 -11.92 -13.90 9.92
CA LYS A 34 -10.69 -14.06 9.12
C LYS A 34 -10.93 -13.82 7.64
N LYS A 35 -12.03 -14.33 7.09
CA LYS A 35 -12.39 -14.12 5.68
C LYS A 35 -12.60 -12.62 5.38
N ARG A 36 -13.39 -11.94 6.21
CA ARG A 36 -13.66 -10.50 6.06
C ARG A 36 -12.38 -9.67 6.17
N ASN A 37 -11.51 -9.97 7.13
CA ASN A 37 -10.24 -9.27 7.28
C ASN A 37 -9.33 -9.45 6.05
N LYS A 38 -9.28 -10.66 5.48
CA LYS A 38 -8.51 -10.92 4.26
C LYS A 38 -9.03 -10.11 3.07
N ASP A 39 -10.35 -10.01 2.91
CA ASP A 39 -10.97 -9.23 1.85
C ASP A 39 -10.69 -7.72 2.03
N ILE A 40 -10.81 -7.22 3.27
CA ILE A 40 -10.47 -5.83 3.62
C ILE A 40 -9.00 -5.52 3.32
N GLN A 41 -8.08 -6.42 3.69
CA GLN A 41 -6.66 -6.24 3.40
C GLN A 41 -6.39 -6.21 1.89
N ASN A 42 -7.00 -7.10 1.12
CA ASN A 42 -6.85 -7.13 -0.33
C ASN A 42 -7.39 -5.85 -0.98
N LEU A 43 -8.55 -5.36 -0.54
CA LEU A 43 -9.13 -4.10 -1.02
C LEU A 43 -8.23 -2.91 -0.69
N ASN A 44 -7.69 -2.83 0.53
CA ASN A 44 -6.77 -1.76 0.92
C ASN A 44 -5.47 -1.79 0.09
N LEU A 45 -4.91 -2.99 -0.17
CA LEU A 45 -3.74 -3.12 -1.03
C LEU A 45 -4.03 -2.63 -2.44
N LYS A 46 -5.15 -3.04 -3.05
CA LYS A 46 -5.56 -2.55 -4.38
C LYS A 46 -5.76 -1.04 -4.40
N LEU A 47 -6.42 -0.49 -3.37
CA LEU A 47 -6.63 0.95 -3.25
C LEU A 47 -5.30 1.69 -3.17
N SER A 48 -4.36 1.23 -2.33
CA SER A 48 -3.04 1.85 -2.20
C SER A 48 -2.25 1.83 -3.52
N CYS A 49 -2.35 0.73 -4.28
CA CYS A 49 -1.71 0.60 -5.59
C CYS A 49 -2.30 1.61 -6.59
N LEU A 50 -3.63 1.68 -6.68
CA LEU A 50 -4.33 2.61 -7.56
C LEU A 50 -4.07 4.08 -7.19
N VAL A 51 -4.02 4.40 -5.89
CA VAL A 51 -3.68 5.75 -5.42
C VAL A 51 -2.25 6.12 -5.81
N ASN A 52 -1.31 5.19 -5.66
CA ASN A 52 0.08 5.42 -6.05
C ASN A 52 0.21 5.62 -7.57
N GLU A 53 -0.44 4.79 -8.37
CA GLU A 53 -0.46 4.92 -9.83
C GLU A 53 -1.06 6.27 -10.27
N LYS A 54 -2.20 6.65 -9.68
CA LYS A 54 -2.81 7.97 -9.91
C LYS A 54 -1.85 9.10 -9.59
N ASN A 55 -1.13 9.02 -8.47
CA ASN A 55 -0.16 10.04 -8.06
C ASN A 55 1.02 10.14 -9.04
N ILE A 56 1.54 9.01 -9.53
CA ILE A 56 2.60 9.00 -10.53
C ILE A 56 2.14 9.67 -11.83
N ILE A 57 0.95 9.31 -12.31
CA ILE A 57 0.37 9.91 -13.53
C ILE A 57 0.11 11.41 -13.33
N SER A 58 -0.39 11.81 -12.15
CA SER A 58 -0.63 13.24 -11.83
C SER A 58 0.68 14.02 -11.84
N LYS A 59 1.73 13.52 -11.20
CA LYS A 59 3.05 14.14 -11.21
C LYS A 59 3.60 14.26 -12.63
N ARG A 60 3.48 13.20 -13.43
CA ARG A 60 3.91 13.24 -14.84
C ARG A 60 3.13 14.27 -15.65
N LYS A 61 1.82 14.40 -15.40
CA LYS A 61 0.99 15.43 -16.04
C LYS A 61 1.41 16.83 -15.63
N GLU A 62 1.66 17.06 -14.34
CA GLU A 62 2.18 18.33 -13.83
C GLU A 62 3.53 18.66 -14.45
N GLU A 63 4.47 17.72 -14.47
CA GLU A 63 5.77 17.88 -15.13
C GLU A 63 5.60 18.25 -16.60
N LEU A 64 4.77 17.53 -17.36
CA LEU A 64 4.50 17.84 -18.76
C LEU A 64 3.87 19.21 -18.93
N PHE A 65 2.95 19.59 -18.06
CA PHE A 65 2.33 20.92 -18.07
C PHE A 65 3.37 22.02 -17.81
N PHE A 66 4.28 21.81 -16.84
CA PHE A 66 5.42 22.70 -16.63
C PHE A 66 6.33 22.75 -17.84
N LYS A 67 6.63 21.62 -18.48
CA LYS A 67 7.44 21.60 -19.72
C LYS A 67 6.77 22.43 -20.81
N ILE A 68 5.48 22.23 -21.07
CA ILE A 68 4.73 22.96 -22.09
C ILE A 68 4.71 24.47 -21.80
N ASN A 69 4.40 24.87 -20.56
CA ASN A 69 4.38 26.29 -20.20
C ASN A 69 5.75 26.96 -20.33
N SER A 70 6.81 26.19 -20.11
CA SER A 70 8.18 26.69 -20.19
C SER A 70 8.77 26.60 -21.61
N GLN A 71 8.09 25.97 -22.58
CA GLN A 71 8.52 26.01 -24.00
C GLN A 71 8.44 27.41 -24.60
N SER A 72 7.71 28.33 -23.97
CA SER A 72 7.67 29.75 -24.31
C SER A 72 8.91 30.52 -23.79
N ASP A 73 9.71 29.93 -22.90
CA ASP A 73 10.87 30.55 -22.29
C ASP A 73 12.16 30.04 -22.96
N PRO A 74 12.91 30.92 -23.66
CA PRO A 74 14.16 30.53 -24.32
C PRO A 74 15.21 29.95 -23.35
N ALA A 75 15.24 30.38 -22.09
CA ALA A 75 16.17 29.85 -21.09
C ALA A 75 15.83 28.40 -20.70
N TRP A 76 14.55 28.02 -20.72
CA TRP A 76 14.13 26.65 -20.47
C TRP A 76 14.47 25.71 -21.63
N ILE A 77 14.34 26.20 -22.87
CA ILE A 77 14.73 25.45 -24.08
C ILE A 77 16.22 25.12 -24.04
N GLU A 78 17.07 26.09 -23.71
CA GLU A 78 18.51 25.88 -23.56
C GLU A 78 18.81 24.85 -22.48
N LEU A 79 18.15 24.93 -21.32
CA LEU A 79 18.35 24.01 -20.19
C LEU A 79 17.93 22.56 -20.55
N VAL A 80 16.84 22.39 -21.31
CA VAL A 80 16.41 21.08 -21.81
C VAL A 80 17.34 20.54 -22.88
N LEU A 81 17.80 21.38 -23.81
CA LEU A 81 18.82 20.99 -24.79
C LEU A 81 20.11 20.55 -24.09
N MET A 82 20.58 21.29 -23.08
CA MET A 82 21.76 20.89 -22.31
C MET A 82 21.59 19.56 -21.58
N LYS A 83 20.38 19.27 -21.09
CA LYS A 83 20.08 18.05 -20.33
C LYS A 83 19.89 16.82 -21.24
N GLU A 84 19.21 16.95 -22.36
CA GLU A 84 18.88 15.84 -23.27
C GLU A 84 20.01 15.55 -24.27
N LEU A 85 20.67 16.58 -24.80
CA LEU A 85 21.77 16.42 -25.78
C LEU A 85 23.15 16.46 -25.12
N GLY A 86 23.25 16.82 -23.83
CA GLY A 86 24.52 16.89 -23.10
C GLY A 86 25.47 18.01 -23.56
N VAL A 87 24.99 18.90 -24.43
CA VAL A 87 25.76 20.01 -25.01
C VAL A 87 25.68 21.24 -24.13
N VAL A 88 26.79 21.97 -24.00
CA VAL A 88 26.86 23.26 -23.29
C VAL A 88 26.95 24.36 -24.34
N PRO A 89 26.16 25.44 -24.24
CA PRO A 89 26.22 26.54 -25.20
C PRO A 89 27.60 27.21 -25.19
N GLU A 90 27.99 27.74 -26.35
CA GLU A 90 29.30 28.32 -26.55
C GLU A 90 29.56 29.46 -25.55
N GLY A 91 30.64 29.33 -24.76
CA GLY A 91 31.03 30.33 -23.74
C GLY A 91 30.67 29.98 -22.29
N GLN A 92 29.98 28.88 -22.01
CA GLN A 92 29.70 28.43 -20.64
C GLN A 92 30.55 27.21 -20.24
N ILE A 93 31.06 27.18 -19.00
CA ILE A 93 31.89 26.08 -18.46
C ILE A 93 31.08 25.30 -17.43
N LYS A 94 30.93 23.99 -17.64
CA LYS A 94 30.25 23.09 -16.70
C LYS A 94 31.13 22.86 -15.46
N ILE A 95 30.87 23.58 -14.38
CA ILE A 95 31.59 23.42 -13.11
C ILE A 95 30.92 22.31 -12.30
N HIS A 96 31.65 21.22 -12.05
CA HIS A 96 31.22 20.15 -11.16
C HIS A 96 31.87 20.35 -9.78
N PHE A 97 31.08 20.76 -8.80
CA PHE A 97 31.54 20.80 -7.40
C PHE A 97 31.54 19.37 -6.86
N LYS A 98 32.74 18.82 -6.64
CA LYS A 98 32.93 17.52 -5.99
C LYS A 98 32.91 17.75 -4.48
N ASN A 99 31.99 17.10 -3.77
CA ASN A 99 31.95 17.06 -2.30
C ASN A 99 32.55 15.74 -1.82
#